data_AF-A0A6L4YBV0-F1
#
_entry.id   AF-A0A6L4YBV0-F1
#
_cell.length_a   1.000
_cell.length_b   1.000
_cell.length_c   1.000
_cell.angle_alpha   90.00
_cell.angle_beta   90.00
_cell.angle_gamma   90.00
#
_symmetry.space_group_name_H-M   'P 1'
#
loop_
_entity.id
_entity.type
_entity.pdbx_description
1 polymer ?
#
loop_
_entity_poly.entity_id
_entity_poly.type
_entity_poly.pdbx_seq_one_letter_code
_entity_poly.pdbx_strand_id
1 'polypeptide(L)'
;MEEKSNSRTDVIMAGLGGMGVLMAGQILAWAALKKYEHVSWLPSYGVEKRGGLCECIVIFSDQDIASPLIDRAQTVVVFDGSQLKTFEPRVLPGGMILVESSGLEDEQERRDYELVKIPGLEIAVSMGIRQISNLVLLGTYISIRGAMPSELIEGELKRRFGRKKAILECNQNAFRRGLELGRNTKK
;
A
#
# COMPACT_ATOMS: atom_id res chain seq x y z
N MET A 1 -30.80 2.60 -16.31
CA MET A 1 -29.87 3.40 -15.48
C MET A 1 -29.08 2.37 -14.71
N GLU A 2 -27.92 1.97 -15.23
CA GLU A 2 -27.08 0.95 -14.59
C GLU A 2 -26.61 1.50 -13.24
N GLU A 3 -26.90 0.78 -12.17
CA GLU A 3 -26.28 1.00 -10.86
C GLU A 3 -24.77 0.90 -11.06
N LYS A 4 -24.07 2.04 -11.09
CA LYS A 4 -22.62 2.05 -10.96
C LYS A 4 -22.31 1.39 -9.62
N SER A 5 -21.80 0.16 -9.69
CA SER A 5 -21.28 -0.58 -8.55
C SER A 5 -20.42 0.37 -7.71
N ASN A 6 -20.73 0.45 -6.43
CA ASN A 6 -20.18 1.41 -5.47
C ASN A 6 -18.64 1.24 -5.38
N SER A 7 -17.89 1.99 -6.20
CA SER A 7 -16.47 1.72 -6.51
C SER A 7 -15.50 2.39 -5.54
N ARG A 8 -15.97 2.81 -4.36
CA ARG A 8 -15.11 3.37 -3.31
C ARG A 8 -14.15 2.30 -2.81
N THR A 9 -12.86 2.63 -2.84
CA THR A 9 -11.81 1.87 -2.18
C THR A 9 -11.07 2.77 -1.21
N ASP A 10 -10.76 2.24 -0.03
CA ASP A 10 -9.91 2.90 0.94
C ASP A 10 -8.82 1.96 1.45
N VAL A 11 -7.66 2.54 1.72
CA VAL A 11 -6.50 1.83 2.25
C VAL A 11 -5.77 2.71 3.25
N ILE A 12 -5.42 2.12 4.39
CA ILE A 12 -4.47 2.69 5.34
C ILE A 12 -3.11 2.06 5.07
N MET A 13 -2.12 2.86 4.71
CA MET A 13 -0.74 2.42 4.60
C MET A 13 0.03 2.90 5.82
N ALA A 14 0.68 2.00 6.55
CA ALA A 14 1.22 2.29 7.86
C ALA A 14 2.56 1.59 8.13
N GLY A 15 3.38 2.16 9.02
CA GLY A 15 4.66 1.59 9.42
C GLY A 15 5.54 2.61 10.12
N LEU A 16 6.85 2.41 10.07
CA LEU A 16 7.82 3.32 10.68
C LEU A 16 8.39 4.32 9.67
N GLY A 17 8.71 5.52 10.15
CA GLY A 17 9.36 6.55 9.35
C GLY A 17 10.65 6.04 8.70
N GLY A 18 10.74 6.15 7.37
CA GLY A 18 11.85 5.63 6.56
C GLY A 18 11.48 4.43 5.69
N MET A 19 10.35 3.75 5.96
CA MET A 19 9.89 2.60 5.17
C MET A 19 9.16 2.97 3.87
N GLY A 20 9.12 4.26 3.50
CA GLY A 20 8.48 4.70 2.26
C GLY A 20 6.95 4.65 2.23
N VAL A 21 6.30 4.59 3.41
CA VAL A 21 4.83 4.59 3.58
C VAL A 21 4.17 5.75 2.84
N LEU A 22 4.56 6.99 3.16
CA LEU A 22 3.99 8.19 2.55
C LEU A 22 4.24 8.25 1.04
N MET A 23 5.39 7.77 0.59
CA MET A 23 5.71 7.71 -0.85
C MET A 23 4.79 6.73 -1.57
N ALA A 24 4.57 5.54 -1.02
CA ALA A 24 3.69 4.53 -1.60
C ALA A 24 2.25 5.06 -1.71
N GLY A 25 1.72 5.65 -0.63
CA GLY A 25 0.38 6.23 -0.63
C GLY A 25 0.25 7.39 -1.62
N GLN A 26 1.28 8.23 -1.74
CA GLN A 26 1.28 9.33 -2.70
C GLN A 26 1.32 8.84 -4.16
N ILE A 27 2.14 7.81 -4.46
CA ILE A 27 2.16 7.17 -5.80
C ILE A 27 0.78 6.59 -6.12
N LEU A 28 0.16 5.89 -5.16
CA LEU A 28 -1.18 5.34 -5.31
C LEU A 28 -2.22 6.44 -5.59
N ALA A 29 -2.21 7.53 -4.82
CA ALA A 29 -3.14 8.62 -4.99
C ALA A 29 -3.00 9.30 -6.37
N TRP A 30 -1.77 9.56 -6.82
CA TRP A 30 -1.55 10.14 -8.16
C TRP A 30 -1.99 9.22 -9.29
N ALA A 31 -1.78 7.91 -9.15
CA ALA A 31 -2.25 6.93 -10.11
C ALA A 31 -3.79 6.84 -10.09
N ALA A 32 -4.40 6.88 -8.90
CA ALA A 32 -5.85 6.87 -8.72
C ALA A 32 -6.53 8.05 -9.41
N LEU A 33 -5.90 9.25 -9.40
CA LEU A 33 -6.41 10.45 -10.09
C LEU A 33 -6.54 10.28 -11.62
N LYS A 34 -5.94 9.23 -12.20
CA LYS A 34 -6.10 8.92 -13.63
C LYS A 34 -7.33 8.06 -13.93
N LYS A 35 -7.94 7.45 -12.90
CA LYS A 35 -9.06 6.51 -13.03
C LYS A 35 -10.32 7.00 -12.32
N TYR A 36 -10.17 7.60 -11.14
CA TYR A 36 -11.26 7.95 -10.24
C TYR A 36 -11.51 9.46 -10.24
N GLU A 37 -12.78 9.85 -10.07
CA GLU A 37 -13.20 11.25 -10.03
C GLU A 37 -12.77 11.95 -8.73
N HIS A 38 -12.81 11.23 -7.61
CA HIS A 38 -12.44 11.74 -6.30
C HIS A 38 -11.33 10.92 -5.68
N VAL A 39 -10.28 11.60 -5.22
CA VAL A 39 -9.14 10.99 -4.53
C VAL A 39 -8.75 11.86 -3.33
N SER A 40 -8.55 11.21 -2.19
CA SER A 40 -8.01 11.82 -0.98
C SER A 40 -6.72 11.11 -0.57
N TRP A 41 -5.74 11.90 -0.15
CA TRP A 41 -4.51 11.43 0.47
C TRP A 41 -4.26 12.23 1.75
N LEU A 42 -4.33 11.57 2.90
CA LEU A 42 -4.14 12.17 4.21
C LEU A 42 -2.96 11.50 4.93
N PRO A 43 -1.79 12.15 4.99
CA PRO A 43 -0.65 11.65 5.76
C PRO A 43 -0.80 11.97 7.24
N SER A 44 -0.31 11.08 8.09
CA SER A 44 -0.16 11.30 9.53
C SER A 44 1.21 10.77 9.97
N TYR A 45 1.98 11.60 10.65
CA TYR A 45 3.30 11.24 11.15
C TYR A 45 3.60 12.06 12.40
N GLY A 46 4.26 11.43 13.38
CA GLY A 46 4.65 12.10 14.60
C GLY A 46 5.83 13.07 14.41
N VAL A 47 6.13 13.85 15.45
CA VAL A 47 7.23 14.83 15.48
C VAL A 47 8.61 14.19 15.66
N GLU A 48 8.67 12.87 15.83
CA GLU A 48 9.90 12.12 16.01
C GLU A 48 10.77 12.21 14.76
N LYS A 49 12.02 12.64 14.93
CA LYS A 49 12.94 12.91 13.81
C LYS A 49 13.26 11.66 12.97
N ARG A 50 13.11 10.44 13.51
CA ARG A 50 13.28 9.14 12.83
C ARG A 50 12.53 8.03 13.55
N GLY A 51 12.04 7.04 12.80
CA GLY A 51 11.49 5.80 13.35
C GLY A 51 10.15 5.91 14.08
N GLY A 52 9.54 7.09 14.13
CA GLY A 52 8.18 7.25 14.65
C GLY A 52 7.15 6.54 13.77
N LEU A 53 5.98 6.28 14.36
CA LEU A 53 4.82 5.78 13.62
C LEU A 53 4.44 6.77 12.52
N CYS A 54 4.19 6.24 11.33
CA CYS A 54 3.65 7.00 10.22
C CYS A 54 2.58 6.19 9.51
N GLU A 55 1.56 6.88 9.05
CA GLU A 55 0.53 6.34 8.20
C GLU A 55 0.13 7.33 7.11
N CYS A 56 -0.53 6.82 6.09
CA CYS A 56 -1.33 7.63 5.21
C CYS A 56 -2.60 6.88 4.84
N ILE A 57 -3.70 7.63 4.85
CA ILE A 57 -5.00 7.18 4.38
C ILE A 57 -5.12 7.59 2.91
N VAL A 58 -5.45 6.62 2.06
CA VAL A 58 -5.72 6.86 0.64
C VAL A 58 -7.15 6.39 0.37
N ILE A 59 -7.99 7.27 -0.15
CA ILE A 59 -9.37 6.96 -0.54
C ILE A 59 -9.54 7.37 -2.00
N PHE A 60 -10.12 6.50 -2.82
CA PHE A 60 -10.43 6.82 -4.21
C PHE A 60 -11.78 6.22 -4.62
N SER A 61 -12.58 7.01 -5.34
CA SER A 61 -14.01 6.78 -5.53
C SER A 61 -14.54 7.52 -6.76
N ASP A 62 -15.55 6.95 -7.42
CA ASP A 62 -16.34 7.65 -8.46
C ASP A 62 -17.49 8.47 -7.86
N GLN A 63 -17.53 8.61 -6.54
CA GLN A 63 -18.50 9.38 -5.76
C GLN A 63 -17.77 10.27 -4.75
N ASP A 64 -18.43 11.34 -4.31
CA ASP A 64 -17.89 12.28 -3.33
C ASP A 64 -17.32 11.59 -2.08
N ILE A 65 -16.14 12.02 -1.67
CA ILE A 65 -15.48 11.57 -0.45
C ILE A 65 -15.97 12.47 0.70
N ALA A 66 -16.92 11.97 1.50
CA ALA A 66 -17.48 12.73 2.62
C ALA A 66 -16.45 13.13 3.69
N SER A 67 -15.45 12.29 3.93
CA SER A 67 -14.35 12.57 4.86
C SER A 67 -13.05 11.92 4.39
N PRO A 68 -11.92 12.65 4.43
CA PRO A 68 -10.59 12.10 4.15
C PRO A 68 -10.04 11.28 5.33
N LEU A 69 -10.61 11.42 6.51
CA LEU A 69 -10.20 10.75 7.75
C LEU A 69 -11.14 9.57 8.03
N ILE A 70 -10.58 8.37 8.15
CA ILE A 70 -11.28 7.14 8.52
C ILE A 70 -10.52 6.41 9.63
N ASP A 71 -11.28 5.80 10.55
CA ASP A 71 -10.73 4.96 11.61
C ASP A 71 -10.38 3.56 11.09
N ARG A 72 -11.23 2.98 10.25
CA ARG A 72 -11.00 1.64 9.68
C ARG A 72 -11.08 1.67 8.16
N ALA A 73 -10.29 0.81 7.52
CA ALA A 73 -10.25 0.66 6.07
C ALA A 73 -10.53 -0.78 5.62
N GLN A 74 -10.93 -0.91 4.36
CA GLN A 74 -11.08 -2.21 3.70
C GLN A 74 -9.74 -2.92 3.52
N THR A 75 -8.64 -2.17 3.45
CA THR A 75 -7.28 -2.73 3.43
C THR A 75 -6.36 -1.93 4.35
N VAL A 76 -5.53 -2.62 5.09
CA VAL A 76 -4.39 -2.03 5.80
C VAL A 76 -3.11 -2.63 5.23
N VAL A 77 -2.16 -1.80 4.83
CA VAL A 77 -0.83 -2.25 4.37
C VAL A 77 0.19 -1.82 5.42
N VAL A 78 0.80 -2.80 6.09
CA VAL A 78 1.74 -2.62 7.19
C VAL A 78 3.16 -2.89 6.68
N PHE A 79 3.99 -1.85 6.62
CA PHE A 79 5.32 -1.87 6.01
C PHE A 79 6.42 -2.37 6.97
N ASP A 80 6.07 -2.68 8.21
CA ASP A 80 6.97 -3.23 9.23
C ASP A 80 6.20 -4.27 10.06
N GLY A 81 6.64 -5.53 10.06
CA GLY A 81 5.91 -6.62 10.68
C GLY A 81 5.65 -6.45 12.18
N SER A 82 6.53 -5.71 12.88
CA SER A 82 6.38 -5.43 14.32
C SER A 82 5.18 -4.54 14.64
N GLN A 83 4.57 -3.94 13.62
CA GLN A 83 3.45 -3.02 13.76
C GLN A 83 2.09 -3.66 13.46
N LEU A 84 2.02 -4.99 13.26
CA LEU A 84 0.75 -5.68 13.01
C LEU A 84 -0.26 -5.36 14.11
N LYS A 85 0.08 -5.61 15.37
CA LYS A 85 -0.81 -5.37 16.51
C LYS A 85 -1.26 -3.91 16.64
N THR A 86 -0.36 -2.96 16.35
CA THR A 86 -0.68 -1.52 16.37
C THR A 86 -1.76 -1.16 15.35
N PHE A 87 -1.73 -1.76 14.16
CA PHE A 87 -2.63 -1.41 13.06
C PHE A 87 -3.76 -2.41 12.80
N GLU A 88 -3.77 -3.56 13.48
CA GLU A 88 -4.83 -4.57 13.38
C GLU A 88 -6.24 -4.03 13.71
N PRO A 89 -6.44 -3.14 14.71
CA PRO A 89 -7.76 -2.53 14.94
C PRO A 89 -8.27 -1.67 13.79
N ARG A 90 -7.39 -1.24 12.87
CA ARG A 90 -7.69 -0.33 11.75
C ARG A 90 -8.24 -1.05 10.52
N VAL A 91 -8.34 -2.39 10.53
CA VAL A 91 -9.01 -3.13 9.45
C VAL A 91 -10.49 -3.35 9.76
N LEU A 92 -11.35 -3.15 8.76
CA LEU A 92 -12.77 -3.51 8.84
C LEU A 92 -12.94 -5.04 8.96
N PRO A 93 -13.99 -5.53 9.64
CA PRO A 93 -14.42 -6.92 9.49
C PRO A 93 -14.67 -7.25 8.01
N GLY A 94 -14.20 -8.41 7.57
CA GLY A 94 -14.16 -8.86 6.17
C GLY A 94 -13.09 -8.16 5.31
N GLY A 95 -12.28 -7.27 5.90
CA GLY A 95 -11.19 -6.58 5.22
C GLY A 95 -9.94 -7.44 5.09
N MET A 96 -8.83 -6.80 4.71
CA MET A 96 -7.55 -7.46 4.53
C MET A 96 -6.40 -6.65 5.15
N ILE A 97 -5.44 -7.33 5.74
CA ILE A 97 -4.14 -6.76 6.13
C ILE A 97 -3.06 -7.39 5.26
N LEU A 98 -2.30 -6.56 4.53
CA LEU A 98 -1.02 -6.95 3.94
C LEU A 98 0.08 -6.51 4.88
N VAL A 99 0.91 -7.43 5.38
CA VAL A 99 1.97 -7.12 6.32
C VAL A 99 3.32 -7.57 5.81
N GLU A 100 4.35 -6.74 5.95
CA GLU A 100 5.74 -7.14 5.78
C GLU A 100 6.07 -8.29 6.75
N SER A 101 6.57 -9.42 6.23
CA SER A 101 6.86 -10.57 7.07
C SER A 101 8.12 -10.37 7.92
N SER A 102 9.04 -9.52 7.51
CA SER A 102 10.20 -9.18 8.32
C SER A 102 9.79 -8.42 9.58
N GLY A 103 10.24 -8.90 10.75
CA GLY A 103 9.90 -8.33 12.05
C GLY A 103 8.51 -8.73 12.56
N LEU A 104 7.79 -9.59 11.85
CA LEU A 104 6.49 -10.10 12.29
C LEU A 104 6.69 -11.18 13.37
N GLU A 105 6.52 -10.78 14.62
CA GLU A 105 6.58 -11.67 15.80
C GLU A 105 5.18 -11.98 16.37
N ASP A 106 4.25 -11.03 16.22
CA ASP A 106 2.90 -11.15 16.72
C ASP A 106 2.02 -12.06 15.85
N GLU A 107 1.09 -12.77 16.50
CA GLU A 107 -0.04 -13.41 15.83
C GLU A 107 -1.24 -12.46 15.75
N GLN A 108 -2.14 -12.71 14.80
CA GLN A 108 -3.40 -11.96 14.68
C GLN A 108 -4.29 -12.17 15.93
N GLU A 109 -4.73 -11.08 16.56
CA GLU A 109 -5.67 -11.13 17.69
C GLU A 109 -7.11 -11.32 17.20
N ARG A 110 -7.43 -10.83 16.00
CA ARG A 110 -8.74 -11.02 15.37
C ARG A 110 -8.67 -12.02 14.21
N ARG A 111 -9.82 -12.64 13.91
CA ARG A 111 -9.97 -13.64 12.84
C ARG A 111 -11.02 -13.26 11.80
N ASP A 112 -11.53 -12.05 11.87
CA ASP A 112 -12.59 -11.52 11.01
C ASP A 112 -12.04 -10.79 9.79
N TYR A 113 -10.76 -10.94 9.44
CA TYR A 113 -10.13 -10.35 8.26
C TYR A 113 -9.12 -11.32 7.64
N GLU A 114 -8.70 -11.05 6.41
CA GLU A 114 -7.66 -11.82 5.72
C GLU A 114 -6.27 -11.26 6.02
N LEU A 115 -5.36 -12.08 6.54
CA LEU A 115 -3.96 -11.70 6.77
C LEU A 115 -3.06 -12.24 5.65
N VAL A 116 -2.40 -11.34 4.93
CA VAL A 116 -1.47 -11.66 3.85
C VAL A 116 -0.05 -11.23 4.24
N LYS A 117 0.85 -12.21 4.40
CA LYS A 117 2.26 -11.97 4.76
C LYS A 117 3.10 -11.82 3.51
N ILE A 118 3.86 -10.72 3.40
CA ILE A 118 4.63 -10.36 2.21
C ILE A 118 6.13 -10.29 2.55
N PRO A 119 7.00 -11.08 1.90
CA PRO A 119 8.45 -11.01 2.08
C PRO A 119 9.07 -9.85 1.27
N GLY A 120 8.56 -8.64 1.46
CA GLY A 120 8.93 -7.47 0.67
C GLY A 120 10.38 -7.05 0.89
N LEU A 121 10.84 -7.06 2.14
CA LEU A 121 12.22 -6.74 2.48
C LEU A 121 13.20 -7.79 1.96
N GLU A 122 12.87 -9.08 2.07
CA GLU A 122 13.71 -10.16 1.55
C GLU A 122 13.91 -10.02 0.03
N ILE A 123 12.82 -9.76 -0.70
CA ILE A 123 12.87 -9.52 -2.15
C ILE A 123 13.73 -8.28 -2.45
N ALA A 124 13.52 -7.17 -1.74
CA ALA A 124 14.31 -5.96 -1.91
C ALA A 124 15.82 -6.19 -1.67
N VAL A 125 16.17 -7.00 -0.66
CA VAL A 125 17.55 -7.42 -0.37
C VAL A 125 18.12 -8.24 -1.52
N SER A 126 17.36 -9.21 -2.06
CA SER A 126 17.80 -10.01 -3.20
C SER A 126 18.06 -9.19 -4.47
N MET A 127 17.40 -8.03 -4.58
CA MET A 127 17.60 -7.04 -5.64
C MET A 127 18.75 -6.05 -5.36
N GLY A 128 19.41 -6.16 -4.20
CA GLY A 128 20.54 -5.35 -3.79
C GLY A 128 20.19 -3.96 -3.24
N ILE A 129 18.90 -3.61 -3.11
CA ILE A 129 18.45 -2.28 -2.67
C ILE A 129 17.29 -2.42 -1.70
N ARG A 130 17.59 -2.40 -0.39
CA ARG A 130 16.59 -2.55 0.69
C ARG A 130 15.46 -1.51 0.64
N GLN A 131 15.75 -0.32 0.16
CA GLN A 131 14.83 0.83 0.17
C GLN A 131 13.62 0.69 -0.77
N ILE A 132 13.56 -0.36 -1.60
CA ILE A 132 12.47 -0.59 -2.56
C ILE A 132 11.40 -1.56 -2.06
N SER A 133 11.51 -2.10 -0.84
CA SER A 133 10.53 -3.05 -0.27
C SER A 133 9.11 -2.49 -0.31
N ASN A 134 8.98 -1.18 -0.09
CA ASN A 134 7.72 -0.47 -0.11
C ASN A 134 6.98 -0.55 -1.46
N LEU A 135 7.72 -0.66 -2.58
CA LEU A 135 7.16 -0.85 -3.91
C LEU A 135 6.75 -2.30 -4.16
N VAL A 136 7.41 -3.27 -3.53
CA VAL A 136 6.97 -4.67 -3.53
C VAL A 136 5.61 -4.78 -2.86
N LEU A 137 5.43 -4.22 -1.65
CA LEU A 137 4.15 -4.20 -0.96
C LEU A 137 3.06 -3.49 -1.77
N LEU A 138 3.38 -2.32 -2.37
CA LEU A 138 2.46 -1.59 -3.23
C LEU A 138 2.03 -2.42 -4.45
N GLY A 139 2.97 -3.12 -5.09
CA GLY A 139 2.69 -4.05 -6.19
C GLY A 139 1.76 -5.17 -5.77
N THR A 140 2.02 -5.79 -4.62
CA THR A 140 1.17 -6.87 -4.12
C THR A 140 -0.24 -6.38 -3.80
N TYR A 141 -0.37 -5.21 -3.15
CA TYR A 141 -1.65 -4.56 -2.90
C TYR A 141 -2.46 -4.36 -4.19
N ILE A 142 -1.84 -3.79 -5.24
CA ILE A 142 -2.50 -3.53 -6.53
C ILE A 142 -2.97 -4.84 -7.18
N SER A 143 -2.14 -5.87 -7.15
CA SER A 143 -2.44 -7.19 -7.74
C SER A 143 -3.59 -7.91 -7.02
N ILE A 144 -3.59 -7.88 -5.68
CA ILE A 144 -4.64 -8.53 -4.89
C ILE A 144 -5.94 -7.74 -4.95
N ARG A 145 -5.92 -6.41 -4.80
CA ARG A 145 -7.17 -5.64 -4.79
C ARG A 145 -7.76 -5.43 -6.18
N GLY A 146 -6.95 -5.42 -7.24
CA GLY A 146 -7.43 -5.09 -8.58
C GLY A 146 -8.04 -3.69 -8.68
N ALA A 147 -7.67 -2.80 -7.73
CA ALA A 147 -8.27 -1.48 -7.57
C ALA A 147 -8.04 -0.59 -8.79
N MET A 148 -6.92 -0.73 -9.50
CA MET A 148 -6.63 0.01 -10.73
C MET A 148 -5.62 -0.75 -11.60
N PRO A 149 -5.55 -0.43 -12.91
CA PRO A 149 -4.53 -1.00 -13.78
C PRO A 149 -3.10 -0.69 -13.28
N SER A 150 -2.21 -1.69 -13.32
CA SER A 150 -0.81 -1.57 -12.89
C SER A 150 -0.04 -0.49 -13.65
N GLU A 151 -0.44 -0.23 -14.89
CA GLU A 151 0.20 0.70 -15.81
C GLU A 151 0.11 2.14 -15.30
N LEU A 152 -0.94 2.47 -14.53
CA LEU A 152 -1.09 3.79 -13.92
C LEU A 152 -0.01 4.02 -12.86
N ILE A 153 0.29 3.00 -12.04
CA ILE A 153 1.37 3.06 -11.06
C ILE A 153 2.73 3.12 -11.77
N GLU A 154 2.94 2.32 -12.81
CA GLU A 154 4.18 2.38 -13.61
C GLU A 154 4.39 3.76 -14.26
N GLY A 155 3.30 4.40 -14.72
CA GLY A 155 3.30 5.76 -15.23
C GLY A 155 3.73 6.78 -14.18
N GLU A 156 3.25 6.66 -12.95
CA GLU A 156 3.65 7.52 -11.84
C GLU A 156 5.10 7.29 -11.40
N LEU A 157 5.57 6.04 -11.41
CA LEU A 157 7.00 5.73 -11.21
C LEU A 157 7.86 6.40 -12.28
N LYS A 158 7.45 6.32 -13.55
CA LYS A 158 8.14 6.98 -14.68
C LYS A 158 8.14 8.50 -14.52
N ARG A 159 7.02 9.11 -14.13
CA ARG A 159 6.93 10.55 -13.88
C ARG A 159 7.86 11.00 -12.76
N ARG A 160 7.94 10.25 -11.66
CA ARG A 160 8.72 10.60 -10.47
C ARG A 160 10.22 10.34 -10.64
N PHE A 161 10.60 9.24 -11.31
CA PHE A 161 11.99 8.76 -11.36
C PHE A 161 12.62 8.77 -12.76
N GLY A 162 11.89 9.20 -13.79
CA GLY A 162 12.32 9.09 -15.20
C GLY A 162 13.62 9.78 -15.58
N ARG A 163 14.09 10.75 -14.78
CA ARG A 163 15.40 11.39 -14.99
C ARG A 163 16.58 10.48 -14.64
N LYS A 164 16.37 9.43 -13.83
CA LYS A 164 17.40 8.50 -13.36
C LYS A 164 17.05 7.08 -13.79
N LYS A 165 17.42 6.71 -15.01
CA LYS A 165 17.01 5.45 -15.67
C LYS A 165 17.22 4.21 -14.79
N ALA A 166 18.40 4.05 -14.20
CA ALA A 166 18.70 2.91 -13.32
C ALA A 166 17.79 2.85 -12.07
N ILE A 167 17.45 3.99 -11.47
CA ILE A 167 16.53 4.05 -10.34
C ILE A 167 15.10 3.73 -10.77
N LEU A 168 14.67 4.25 -11.92
CA LEU A 168 13.36 3.93 -12.49
C LEU A 168 13.21 2.42 -12.73
N GLU A 169 14.19 1.81 -13.41
CA GLU A 169 14.18 0.37 -13.72
C GLU A 169 14.13 -0.46 -12.44
N CYS A 170 14.94 -0.11 -11.44
CA CYS A 170 14.92 -0.78 -10.14
C CYS A 170 13.54 -0.69 -9.47
N ASN A 171 12.96 0.50 -9.41
CA ASN A 171 11.65 0.74 -8.79
C ASN A 171 10.52 0.00 -9.52
N GLN A 172 10.53 0.01 -10.85
CA GLN A 172 9.56 -0.72 -11.66
C GLN A 172 9.70 -2.24 -11.49
N ASN A 173 10.93 -2.75 -11.43
CA ASN A 173 11.16 -4.18 -11.19
C ASN A 173 10.65 -4.59 -9.80
N ALA A 174 10.88 -3.78 -8.76
CA ALA A 174 10.37 -4.06 -7.41
C ALA A 174 8.83 -4.11 -7.38
N PHE A 175 8.19 -3.13 -8.01
CA PHE A 175 6.74 -3.10 -8.16
C PHE A 175 6.21 -4.33 -8.90
N ARG A 176 6.84 -4.72 -10.01
CA ARG A 176 6.47 -5.91 -10.78
C ARG A 176 6.63 -7.21 -10.00
N ARG A 177 7.68 -7.35 -9.19
CA ARG A 177 7.83 -8.48 -8.26
C ARG A 177 6.66 -8.56 -7.27
N GLY A 178 6.22 -7.42 -6.75
CA GLY A 178 4.99 -7.34 -5.95
C GLY A 178 3.75 -7.80 -6.72
N LEU A 179 3.60 -7.38 -7.98
CA LEU A 179 2.48 -7.83 -8.81
C LEU A 179 2.46 -9.35 -8.99
N GLU A 180 3.62 -9.96 -9.26
CA GLU A 180 3.80 -11.42 -9.37
C GLU A 180 3.38 -12.14 -8.09
N LEU A 181 3.84 -11.67 -6.93
CA LEU A 181 3.46 -12.23 -5.63
C LEU A 181 1.95 -12.24 -5.43
N GLY A 182 1.29 -11.09 -5.64
CA GLY A 182 -0.16 -10.98 -5.43
C GLY A 182 -1.00 -11.89 -6.34
N ARG A 183 -0.49 -12.28 -7.51
CA ARG A 183 -1.17 -13.26 -8.39
C ARG A 183 -1.07 -14.68 -7.84
N ASN A 184 0.04 -15.01 -7.17
CA ASN A 184 0.28 -16.33 -6.60
C ASN A 184 -0.48 -16.53 -5.29
N THR A 185 -0.70 -15.46 -4.52
CA THR A 185 -1.51 -15.49 -3.29
C THR A 185 -3.00 -15.74 -3.55
N LYS A 186 -3.52 -15.40 -4.75
CA LYS A 186 -4.92 -15.60 -5.14
C LYS A 186 -5.27 -17.00 -5.63
N LYS A 187 -4.30 -17.91 -5.74
CA LYS A 187 -4.50 -19.31 -6.14
C LYS A 187 -4.66 -20.20 -4.92
#